data_AF-A0A7Y5NC59-F1
#
_entry.id   AF-A0A7Y5NC59-F1
#
_cell.length_a   1.000
_cell.length_b   1.000
_cell.length_c   1.000
_cell.angle_alpha   90.00
_cell.angle_beta   90.00
_cell.angle_gamma   90.00
#
_symmetry.space_group_name_H-M   'P 1'
#
loop_
_entity.id
_entity.type
_entity.pdbx_description
1 polymer ?
#
loop_
_entity_poly.entity_id
_entity_poly.type
_entity_poly.pdbx_seq_one_letter_code
_entity_poly.pdbx_strand_id
1 'polypeptide(L)'
;MSHSHALALTRRDFFARATTLASGLIVLPQFLGVQAPQQTAPPPLKGELVKEFVIAGHNNLERVKEMLIQEPGLLNATWDWKAGDFESALGGAGHMGRKDIANFLLEQGARMDIFVAAMLGK
;
A
#
# COMPACT_ATOMS: atom_id res chain seq x y z
N MET A 1 12.77 47.41 21.49
CA MET A 1 12.64 45.96 21.27
C MET A 1 11.26 45.73 20.66
N SER A 2 11.19 45.50 19.34
CA SER A 2 9.94 45.27 18.62
C SER A 2 10.08 43.94 17.88
N HIS A 3 9.27 42.96 18.25
CA HIS A 3 9.24 41.66 17.62
C HIS A 3 8.17 41.65 16.53
N SER A 4 8.59 41.53 15.26
CA SER A 4 7.70 41.22 14.15
C SER A 4 7.17 39.79 14.28
N HIS A 5 5.86 39.63 14.39
CA HIS A 5 5.19 38.34 14.25
C HIS A 5 5.01 38.03 12.76
N ALA A 6 5.69 36.99 12.27
CA ALA A 6 5.41 36.42 10.96
C ALA A 6 4.04 35.72 11.01
N LEU A 7 3.13 36.09 10.10
CA LEU A 7 1.81 35.47 9.95
C LEU A 7 1.98 34.04 9.43
N ALA A 8 1.85 33.06 10.31
CA ALA A 8 1.82 31.65 9.93
C ALA A 8 0.50 31.35 9.21
N LEU A 9 0.58 31.00 7.92
CA LEU A 9 -0.57 30.51 7.15
C LEU A 9 -1.08 29.21 7.78
N THR A 10 -2.35 29.19 8.19
CA THR A 10 -2.94 28.01 8.80
C THR A 10 -3.61 27.11 7.75
N ARG A 11 -3.79 25.83 8.09
CA ARG A 11 -4.50 24.85 7.23
C ARG A 11 -5.91 25.34 6.84
N ARG A 12 -6.58 26.10 7.71
CA ARG A 12 -7.91 26.68 7.43
C ARG A 12 -7.83 27.80 6.40
N ASP A 13 -6.79 28.63 6.45
CA ASP A 13 -6.58 29.71 5.47
C ASP A 13 -6.26 29.16 4.07
N PHE A 14 -5.61 27.99 4.00
CA PHE A 14 -5.34 27.30 2.74
C PHE A 14 -6.62 26.81 2.04
N PHE A 15 -7.53 26.14 2.77
CA PHE A 15 -8.79 25.66 2.19
C PHE A 15 -9.72 26.81 1.78
N ALA A 16 -9.77 27.90 2.55
CA ALA A 16 -10.61 29.06 2.24
C ALA A 16 -10.15 29.83 0.99
N ARG A 17 -8.85 29.78 0.67
CA ARG A 17 -8.27 30.43 -0.52
C ARG A 17 -8.28 29.54 -1.77
N ALA A 18 -8.30 28.21 -1.63
CA ALA A 18 -8.31 27.28 -2.75
C ALA A 18 -9.64 27.22 -3.53
N THR A 19 -10.76 27.60 -2.90
CA THR A 19 -12.11 27.50 -3.50
C THR A 19 -12.45 28.63 -4.49
N THR A 20 -11.74 29.76 -4.47
CA THR A 20 -12.07 30.92 -5.32
C THR A 20 -11.47 30.89 -6.73
N LEU A 21 -10.53 29.98 -7.03
CA LEU A 21 -9.90 29.88 -8.36
C LEU A 21 -10.41 28.70 -9.22
N ALA A 22 -11.10 27.71 -8.66
CA ALA A 22 -11.34 26.44 -9.35
C ALA A 22 -12.64 26.35 -10.17
N SER A 23 -13.62 27.22 -9.93
CA SER A 23 -14.97 27.03 -10.51
C SER A 23 -15.05 27.21 -12.03
N GLY A 24 -14.12 27.95 -12.64
CA GLY A 24 -14.13 28.22 -14.09
C GLY A 24 -13.39 27.20 -14.96
N LEU A 25 -12.42 26.46 -14.41
CA LEU A 25 -11.51 25.61 -15.19
C LEU A 25 -11.95 24.15 -15.31
N ILE A 26 -12.89 23.68 -14.49
CA ILE A 26 -13.31 22.27 -14.47
C ILE A 26 -14.34 21.95 -15.57
N VAL A 27 -15.03 22.96 -16.13
CA VAL A 27 -16.13 22.74 -17.08
C VAL A 27 -15.65 22.60 -18.53
N LEU A 28 -14.60 23.30 -18.94
CA LEU A 28 -14.09 23.32 -20.32
C LEU A 28 -13.70 21.95 -20.92
N PRO A 29 -13.06 21.00 -20.20
CA PRO A 29 -12.63 19.74 -20.79
C PRO A 29 -13.79 18.80 -21.15
N GLN A 30 -14.92 18.90 -20.44
CA GLN A 30 -16.08 18.02 -20.63
C GLN A 30 -16.84 18.33 -21.94
N PHE A 31 -16.81 19.58 -22.39
CA PHE A 31 -17.49 20.02 -23.63
C PHE A 31 -16.66 19.81 -24.90
N LEU A 32 -15.33 19.66 -24.80
CA LEU A 32 -14.45 19.45 -25.95
C LEU A 32 -14.27 17.96 -26.32
N GLY A 33 -14.96 17.04 -25.64
CA GLY A 33 -14.83 15.60 -25.89
C GLY A 33 -13.43 15.06 -25.63
N VAL A 34 -12.58 15.79 -24.90
CA VAL A 34 -11.25 15.33 -24.51
C VAL A 34 -11.43 14.31 -23.39
N GLN A 35 -11.57 13.04 -23.79
CA GLN A 35 -11.50 11.93 -22.86
C GLN A 35 -10.08 11.89 -22.28
N ALA A 36 -9.97 11.93 -20.96
CA ALA A 36 -8.70 11.64 -20.30
C ALA A 36 -8.20 10.27 -20.81
N PRO A 37 -6.89 10.11 -21.06
CA PRO A 37 -6.36 8.82 -21.50
C PRO A 37 -6.82 7.75 -20.52
N GLN A 38 -7.50 6.74 -21.04
CA GLN A 38 -7.94 5.60 -20.25
C GLN A 38 -6.68 4.96 -19.68
N GLN A 39 -6.50 5.08 -18.35
CA GLN A 39 -5.31 4.57 -17.67
C GLN A 39 -5.22 3.07 -17.94
N THR A 40 -4.23 2.65 -18.73
CA THR A 40 -3.91 1.24 -18.99
C THR A 40 -3.15 0.66 -17.81
N ALA A 41 -3.74 0.75 -16.60
CA ALA A 41 -3.18 0.06 -15.45
C ALA A 41 -3.19 -1.45 -15.72
N PRO A 42 -2.14 -2.18 -15.32
CA PRO A 42 -2.16 -3.64 -15.39
C PRO A 42 -3.37 -4.19 -14.63
N PRO A 43 -3.94 -5.32 -15.07
CA PRO A 43 -5.07 -5.92 -14.39
C PRO A 43 -4.69 -6.28 -12.94
N PRO A 44 -5.67 -6.31 -12.02
CA PRO A 44 -5.42 -6.74 -10.65
C PRO A 44 -4.90 -8.19 -10.61
N LEU A 45 -4.10 -8.50 -9.58
CA LEU A 45 -3.63 -9.86 -9.33
C LEU A 45 -4.81 -10.82 -9.15
N LYS A 46 -4.65 -12.07 -9.59
CA LYS A 46 -5.64 -13.12 -9.38
C LYS A 46 -5.77 -13.40 -7.89
N GLY A 47 -7.00 -13.38 -7.36
CA GLY A 47 -7.26 -13.53 -5.93
C GLY A 47 -6.73 -14.87 -5.38
N GLU A 48 -6.84 -15.95 -6.14
CA GLU A 48 -6.35 -17.27 -5.78
C GLU A 48 -4.83 -17.29 -5.58
N LEU A 49 -4.10 -16.54 -6.41
CA LEU A 49 -2.65 -16.41 -6.31
C LEU A 49 -2.25 -15.64 -5.04
N VAL A 50 -2.98 -14.57 -4.72
CA VAL A 50 -2.78 -13.81 -3.48
C VAL A 50 -3.06 -14.69 -2.27
N LYS A 51 -4.18 -15.43 -2.27
CA LYS A 51 -4.53 -16.35 -1.19
C LYS A 51 -3.45 -17.41 -0.98
N GLU A 52 -3.00 -18.05 -2.06
CA GLU A 52 -1.97 -19.07 -1.99
C GLU A 52 -0.65 -18.50 -1.44
N PHE A 53 -0.27 -17.30 -1.86
CA PHE A 53 0.95 -16.64 -1.39
C PHE A 53 0.89 -16.33 0.12
N VAL A 54 -0.24 -15.83 0.61
CA VAL A 54 -0.47 -15.57 2.03
C VAL A 54 -0.41 -16.89 2.84
N ILE A 55 -1.05 -17.96 2.36
CA ILE A 55 -0.97 -19.29 2.99
C ILE A 55 0.48 -19.80 3.02
N ALA A 56 1.24 -19.67 1.93
CA ALA A 56 2.64 -20.08 1.89
C ALA A 56 3.51 -19.32 2.90
N GLY A 57 3.20 -18.04 3.15
CA GLY A 57 3.84 -17.20 4.17
C GLY A 57 3.82 -17.80 5.59
N HIS A 58 2.85 -18.67 5.88
CA HIS A 58 2.73 -19.32 7.18
C HIS A 58 3.76 -20.42 7.42
N ASN A 59 4.20 -21.13 6.37
CA ASN A 59 5.00 -22.35 6.60
C ASN A 59 5.99 -22.77 5.50
N ASN A 60 5.94 -22.19 4.29
CA ASN A 60 6.64 -22.72 3.13
C ASN A 60 7.51 -21.66 2.44
N LEU A 61 8.73 -21.50 2.93
CA LEU A 61 9.71 -20.55 2.38
C LEU A 61 10.01 -20.79 0.89
N GLU A 62 10.15 -22.04 0.48
CA GLU A 62 10.50 -22.35 -0.92
C GLU A 62 9.35 -21.98 -1.87
N ARG A 63 8.09 -22.21 -1.47
CA ARG A 63 6.93 -21.75 -2.24
C ARG A 63 6.84 -20.22 -2.29
N VAL A 64 7.12 -19.53 -1.17
CA VAL A 64 7.17 -18.05 -1.14
C VAL A 64 8.19 -17.51 -2.14
N LYS A 65 9.41 -18.08 -2.17
CA LYS A 65 10.45 -17.70 -3.14
C LYS A 65 10.00 -17.94 -4.58
N GLU A 66 9.48 -19.13 -4.86
CA GLU A 66 9.04 -19.51 -6.20
C GLU A 66 7.95 -18.56 -6.73
N MET A 67 6.94 -18.26 -5.92
CA MET A 67 5.85 -17.38 -6.30
C MET A 67 6.30 -15.93 -6.51
N LEU A 68 7.23 -15.42 -5.70
CA LEU A 68 7.77 -14.06 -5.88
C LEU A 68 8.63 -13.90 -7.13
N ILE A 69 9.32 -14.96 -7.55
CA ILE A 69 10.05 -14.96 -8.83
C ILE A 69 9.05 -14.86 -10.00
N GLN A 70 7.93 -15.57 -9.91
CA GLN A 70 6.92 -15.61 -10.98
C GLN A 70 6.06 -14.34 -11.03
N GLU A 71 5.69 -13.79 -9.88
CA GLU A 71 4.83 -12.62 -9.76
C GLU A 71 5.32 -11.70 -8.62
N PRO A 72 6.26 -10.77 -8.90
CA PRO A 72 6.80 -9.85 -7.90
C PRO A 72 5.74 -8.95 -7.24
N GLY A 73 4.60 -8.72 -7.90
CA GLY A 73 3.49 -7.94 -7.35
C GLY A 73 2.89 -8.54 -6.07
N LEU A 74 3.13 -9.81 -5.78
CA LEU A 74 2.63 -10.50 -4.59
C LEU A 74 3.23 -10.00 -3.27
N LEU A 75 4.42 -9.39 -3.30
CA LEU A 75 5.22 -9.08 -2.11
C LEU A 75 4.44 -8.37 -0.99
N ASN A 76 3.58 -7.42 -1.36
CA ASN A 76 2.74 -6.67 -0.43
C ASN A 76 1.24 -6.91 -0.65
N ALA A 77 0.88 -7.95 -1.40
CA ALA A 77 -0.52 -8.32 -1.60
C ALA A 77 -1.12 -8.88 -0.31
N THR A 78 -2.41 -8.60 -0.10
CA THR A 78 -3.15 -9.03 1.08
C THR A 78 -4.39 -9.82 0.70
N TRP A 79 -4.66 -10.89 1.44
CA TRP A 79 -5.86 -11.69 1.31
C TRP A 79 -6.88 -11.32 2.40
N ASP A 80 -8.15 -11.14 2.03
CA ASP A 80 -9.25 -10.93 2.98
C ASP A 80 -9.79 -12.30 3.46
N TRP A 81 -9.60 -12.62 4.73
CA TRP A 81 -10.22 -13.78 5.38
C TRP A 81 -11.72 -13.60 5.65
N LYS A 82 -12.31 -12.50 5.15
CA LYS A 82 -13.67 -11.96 5.30
C LYS A 82 -13.76 -11.01 6.49
N ALA A 83 -14.84 -10.23 6.50
CA ALA A 83 -15.14 -9.23 7.54
C ALA A 83 -14.03 -8.17 7.74
N GLY A 84 -13.18 -7.98 6.73
CA GLY A 84 -12.09 -7.00 6.77
C GLY A 84 -10.83 -7.51 7.48
N ASP A 85 -10.70 -8.82 7.68
CA ASP A 85 -9.49 -9.44 8.23
C ASP A 85 -8.46 -9.69 7.13
N PHE A 86 -7.70 -8.65 6.80
CA PHE A 86 -6.70 -8.69 5.73
C PHE A 86 -5.33 -9.13 6.24
N GLU A 87 -4.70 -10.05 5.54
CA GLU A 87 -3.39 -10.58 5.90
C GLU A 87 -2.44 -10.61 4.69
N SER A 88 -1.17 -10.25 4.91
CA SER A 88 -0.08 -10.42 3.93
C SER A 88 0.74 -11.68 4.25
N ALA A 89 1.55 -12.15 3.29
CA ALA A 89 2.49 -13.25 3.57
C ALA A 89 3.48 -12.92 4.70
N LEU A 90 3.85 -11.65 4.87
CA LEU A 90 4.70 -11.21 5.97
C LEU A 90 3.95 -11.30 7.31
N GLY A 91 2.66 -10.94 7.35
CA GLY A 91 1.80 -11.12 8.52
C GLY A 91 1.67 -12.60 8.91
N GLY A 92 1.43 -13.47 7.93
CA GLY A 92 1.42 -14.93 8.11
C GLY A 92 2.77 -15.52 8.55
N ALA A 93 3.90 -14.91 8.17
CA ALA A 93 5.20 -15.30 8.73
C ALA A 93 5.36 -14.83 10.19
N GLY A 94 4.91 -13.61 10.47
CA GLY A 94 4.93 -12.97 11.79
C GLY A 94 4.15 -13.76 12.84
N HIS A 95 2.88 -14.06 12.59
CA HIS A 95 2.03 -14.75 13.59
C HIS A 95 2.46 -16.21 13.86
N MET A 96 3.19 -16.85 12.94
CA MET A 96 3.70 -18.23 13.05
C MET A 96 5.11 -18.28 13.65
N GLY A 97 5.75 -17.13 13.90
CA GLY A 97 7.13 -17.06 14.36
C GLY A 97 8.16 -17.51 13.32
N ARG A 98 7.82 -17.48 12.03
CA ARG A 98 8.69 -17.89 10.92
C ARG A 98 9.69 -16.80 10.56
N LYS A 99 10.73 -16.66 11.40
CA LYS A 99 11.81 -15.68 11.21
C LYS A 99 12.52 -15.82 9.85
N ASP A 100 12.65 -17.04 9.35
CA ASP A 100 13.22 -17.36 8.05
C ASP A 100 12.42 -16.74 6.90
N ILE A 101 11.10 -16.90 6.91
CA ILE A 101 10.20 -16.34 5.89
C ILE A 101 10.09 -14.81 6.05
N ALA A 102 9.93 -14.33 7.27
CA ALA A 102 9.81 -12.91 7.55
C ALA A 102 11.06 -12.14 7.10
N ASN A 103 12.26 -12.61 7.46
CA ASN A 103 13.50 -11.95 7.05
C ASN A 103 13.67 -11.99 5.52
N PHE A 104 13.37 -13.11 4.87
CA PHE A 104 13.41 -13.18 3.41
C PHE A 104 12.48 -12.14 2.76
N LEU A 105 11.21 -12.08 3.18
CA LEU A 105 10.25 -11.10 2.65
C LEU A 105 10.70 -9.66 2.91
N LEU A 106 11.27 -9.36 4.07
CA LEU A 106 11.83 -8.05 4.40
C LEU A 106 13.04 -7.70 3.53
N GLU A 107 13.91 -8.66 3.24
CA GLU A 107 15.03 -8.49 2.29
C GLU A 107 14.54 -8.20 0.86
N GLN A 108 13.39 -8.76 0.48
CA GLN A 108 12.72 -8.42 -0.80
C GLN A 108 12.02 -7.04 -0.77
N GLY A 109 11.95 -6.36 0.37
CA GLY A 109 11.34 -5.04 0.51
C GLY A 109 9.87 -5.05 0.97
N ALA A 110 9.40 -6.14 1.60
CA ALA A 110 8.11 -6.13 2.27
C ALA A 110 8.05 -5.06 3.37
N ARG A 111 6.89 -4.46 3.57
CA ARG A 111 6.70 -3.41 4.58
C ARG A 111 6.60 -4.02 5.98
N MET A 112 7.61 -3.79 6.81
CA MET A 112 7.60 -4.19 8.22
C MET A 112 6.35 -3.65 8.93
N ASP A 113 5.72 -4.50 9.74
CA ASP A 113 4.67 -4.11 10.68
C ASP A 113 5.12 -4.33 12.14
N ILE A 114 4.31 -3.87 13.09
CA ILE A 114 4.60 -3.93 14.52
C ILE A 114 4.61 -5.36 15.07
N PHE A 115 3.79 -6.27 14.52
CA PHE A 115 3.70 -7.65 14.98
C PHE A 115 4.95 -8.44 14.58
N VAL A 116 5.42 -8.22 13.36
CA VAL A 116 6.66 -8.80 12.84
C VAL A 116 7.86 -8.21 13.57
N ALA A 117 7.88 -6.91 13.84
CA ALA A 117 8.93 -6.28 14.64
C ALA A 117 9.01 -6.90 16.06
N ALA A 118 7.87 -7.04 16.74
CA ALA A 118 7.79 -7.69 18.04
C ALA A 118 8.25 -9.15 18.00
N MET A 119 7.82 -9.93 16.99
CA MET A 119 8.24 -11.32 16.79
C MET A 119 9.77 -11.44 16.56
N LEU A 120 10.35 -10.47 15.85
CA LEU A 120 11.79 -10.42 15.59
C LEU A 120 12.60 -9.83 16.76
N GLY A 121 11.96 -9.21 17.75
CA GLY A 121 12.61 -8.54 18.87
C GLY A 121 13.31 -7.23 18.47
N LYS A 122 12.69 -6.46 17.57
CA LYS A 122 13.19 -5.18 17.05
C LYS A 122 12.37 -3.99 17.54
#